data_AF-A0A212K6B6-F1
#
_entry.id   AF-A0A212K6B6-F1
#
_cell.length_a   1.000
_cell.length_b   1.000
_cell.length_c   1.000
_cell.angle_alpha   90.00
_cell.angle_beta   90.00
_cell.angle_gamma   90.00
#
_symmetry.space_group_name_H-M   'P 1'
#
loop_
_entity.id
_entity.type
_entity.pdbx_description
1 polymer ?
#
loop_
_entity_poly.entity_id
_entity_poly.type
_entity_poly.pdbx_seq_one_letter_code
_entity_poly.pdbx_strand_id
1 'polypeptide(L)'
;MSRKALVSLLCALLLALALAVPASANAAAPNPVLTIKLKNAPTGTYTVVLIDEGGEEYVRSDVPEPGVWTFSGMALPRSFCVAITADEGRNVGPLFQRDAYYTTLVYDCAAAKITYTTPVWLAYLVQFLCTCIPTLLIEGAVLILFRFDWRKNWKLFLAVNLITQILLTAAMAGHYIAQGERAYPGLLLIFAEIPVFLAETLVYGKWLKGHTRIRREAYGLTANLASLLFGLAANSAVFSLLQRL
;
A
#
# COMPACT_ATOMS: atom_id res chain seq x y z
N MET A 1 -29.22 -12.63 18.82
CA MET A 1 -29.47 -11.43 17.99
C MET A 1 -30.09 -11.86 16.65
N SER A 2 -31.15 -11.19 16.17
CA SER A 2 -31.77 -11.60 14.91
C SER A 2 -30.81 -11.32 13.73
N ARG A 3 -30.87 -12.12 12.67
CA ARG A 3 -29.97 -11.96 11.50
C ARG A 3 -30.14 -10.61 10.78
N LYS A 4 -31.31 -9.96 10.88
CA LYS A 4 -31.51 -8.58 10.40
C LYS A 4 -30.79 -7.57 11.30
N ALA A 5 -30.84 -7.79 12.61
CA ALA A 5 -30.09 -7.01 13.58
C ALA A 5 -28.57 -7.17 13.41
N LEU A 6 -28.05 -8.33 13.00
CA LEU A 6 -26.62 -8.51 12.69
C LEU A 6 -26.17 -7.69 11.48
N VAL A 7 -26.93 -7.72 10.38
CA VAL A 7 -26.61 -6.93 9.18
C VAL A 7 -26.74 -5.43 9.47
N SER A 8 -27.81 -5.00 10.15
CA SER A 8 -27.96 -3.60 10.59
C SER A 8 -26.83 -3.18 11.53
N LEU A 9 -26.42 -4.03 12.47
CA LEU A 9 -25.30 -3.76 13.37
C LEU A 9 -23.99 -3.66 12.59
N LEU A 10 -23.77 -4.51 11.58
CA LEU A 10 -22.58 -4.45 10.73
C LEU A 10 -22.56 -3.18 9.87
N CYS A 11 -23.68 -2.81 9.26
CA CYS A 11 -23.80 -1.54 8.54
C CYS A 11 -23.61 -0.35 9.48
N ALA A 12 -24.16 -0.39 10.70
CA ALA A 12 -23.97 0.65 11.71
C ALA A 12 -22.52 0.69 12.23
N LEU A 13 -21.84 -0.44 12.37
CA LEU A 13 -20.43 -0.53 12.73
C LEU A 13 -19.54 -0.01 11.60
N LEU A 14 -19.83 -0.35 10.34
CA LEU A 14 -19.11 0.18 9.19
C LEU A 14 -19.32 1.68 9.04
N LEU A 15 -20.54 2.17 9.27
CA LEU A 15 -20.85 3.60 9.28
C LEU A 15 -20.17 4.31 10.46
N ALA A 16 -20.16 3.69 11.64
CA ALA A 16 -19.44 4.21 12.81
C ALA A 16 -17.93 4.19 12.59
N LEU A 17 -17.37 3.17 11.92
CA LEU A 17 -15.96 3.13 11.51
C LEU A 17 -15.66 4.25 10.52
N ALA A 18 -16.52 4.47 9.51
CA ALA A 18 -16.38 5.56 8.54
C ALA A 18 -16.38 6.94 9.21
N LEU A 19 -17.21 7.12 10.25
CA LEU A 19 -17.27 8.33 11.05
C LEU A 19 -16.14 8.44 12.08
N ALA A 20 -15.57 7.31 12.49
CA ALA A 20 -14.50 7.21 13.49
C ALA A 20 -13.10 7.14 12.88
N VAL A 21 -12.94 6.98 11.55
CA VAL A 21 -11.69 7.31 10.86
C VAL A 21 -11.46 8.78 11.18
N PRO A 22 -10.52 9.12 12.08
CA PRO A 22 -10.22 10.51 12.30
C PRO A 22 -9.76 11.02 10.95
N ALA A 23 -10.13 12.25 10.60
CA ALA A 23 -9.38 13.06 9.66
C ALA A 23 -7.98 13.34 10.25
N SER A 24 -7.24 12.29 10.61
CA SER A 24 -5.84 12.38 10.92
C SER A 24 -5.16 12.56 9.57
N ALA A 25 -4.28 13.55 9.49
CA ALA A 25 -3.41 13.78 8.35
C ALA A 25 -2.51 12.56 8.02
N ASN A 26 -2.61 11.47 8.79
CA ASN A 26 -1.88 10.21 8.65
C ASN A 26 -2.70 9.10 7.95
N ALA A 27 -3.96 9.35 7.57
CA ALA A 27 -4.78 8.45 6.75
C ALA A 27 -4.50 8.60 5.24
N ALA A 28 -3.32 9.12 4.87
CA ALA A 28 -2.87 9.20 3.49
C ALA A 28 -2.55 7.79 2.96
N ALA A 29 -2.58 7.62 1.64
CA ALA A 29 -2.10 6.41 0.97
C ALA A 29 -0.68 6.01 1.39
N PRO A 30 -0.21 4.81 0.98
CA PRO A 30 1.21 4.46 1.01
C PRO A 30 2.11 5.66 0.77
N ASN A 31 2.81 6.10 1.81
CA ASN A 31 4.02 6.86 1.60
C ASN A 31 5.01 5.94 0.86
N PRO A 32 5.74 6.42 -0.15
CA PRO A 32 6.85 5.65 -0.66
C PRO A 32 7.81 5.33 0.49
N VAL A 33 8.30 4.10 0.49
CA VAL A 33 9.18 3.53 1.50
C VAL A 33 10.46 3.07 0.82
N LEU A 34 11.57 3.61 1.29
CA LEU A 34 12.91 3.15 0.96
C LEU A 34 13.57 2.59 2.21
N THR A 35 14.02 1.34 2.15
CA THR A 35 14.81 0.74 3.21
C THR A 35 16.24 0.52 2.71
N ILE A 36 17.21 1.06 3.44
CA ILE A 36 18.64 0.91 3.20
C ILE A 36 19.20 0.01 4.29
N LYS A 37 19.66 -1.18 3.90
CA LYS A 37 20.42 -2.08 4.76
C LYS A 37 21.91 -1.84 4.51
N LEU A 38 22.67 -1.51 5.55
CA LEU A 38 24.10 -1.27 5.43
C LEU A 38 24.88 -2.57 5.59
N LYS A 39 25.89 -2.74 4.73
CA LYS A 39 26.90 -3.79 4.84
C LYS A 39 28.25 -3.12 5.05
N ASN A 40 29.07 -3.69 5.93
CA ASN A 40 30.37 -3.12 6.32
C ASN A 40 30.24 -1.68 6.83
N ALA A 41 29.22 -1.40 7.66
CA ALA A 41 28.97 -0.07 8.19
C ALA A 41 30.19 0.43 8.99
N PRO A 42 30.48 1.75 8.98
CA PRO A 42 31.57 2.33 9.76
C PRO A 42 31.46 1.98 11.25
N THR A 43 32.60 1.84 11.91
CA THR A 43 32.66 1.78 13.37
C THR A 43 32.49 3.19 13.95
N GLY A 44 31.64 3.37 14.96
CA GLY A 44 31.39 4.67 15.57
C GLY A 44 30.11 5.34 15.08
N THR A 45 30.04 6.67 15.23
CA THR A 45 28.85 7.45 14.84
C THR A 45 28.88 7.77 13.36
N TYR A 46 27.77 7.53 12.68
CA TYR A 46 27.60 7.88 11.28
C TYR A 46 26.14 8.21 10.97
N THR A 47 25.92 8.96 9.89
CA THR A 47 24.60 9.28 9.37
C THR A 47 24.45 8.77 7.94
N VAL A 48 23.22 8.40 7.59
CA VAL A 48 22.84 8.02 6.22
C VAL A 48 22.06 9.18 5.62
N VAL A 49 22.51 9.65 4.46
CA VAL A 49 21.94 10.79 3.74
C VAL A 49 21.58 10.33 2.34
N LEU A 50 20.38 10.67 1.87
CA LEU A 50 20.07 10.62 0.44
C LEU A 50 20.39 11.98 -0.16
N ILE A 51 21.06 12.00 -1.30
CA ILE A 51 21.33 13.23 -2.06
C ILE A 51 20.61 13.08 -3.40
N ASP A 52 19.66 13.96 -3.72
CA ASP A 52 19.01 13.92 -5.03
C ASP A 52 19.86 14.55 -6.14
N GLU A 53 19.36 14.52 -7.38
CA GLU A 53 20.05 15.11 -8.55
C GLU A 53 20.23 16.64 -8.45
N GLY A 54 19.39 17.32 -7.65
CA GLY A 54 19.49 18.76 -7.38
C GLY A 54 20.47 19.10 -6.26
N GLY A 55 20.97 18.09 -5.53
CA GLY A 55 21.83 18.26 -4.37
C GLY A 55 21.09 18.46 -3.05
N GLU A 56 19.76 18.26 -3.02
CA GLU A 56 18.99 18.29 -1.77
C GLU A 56 19.31 17.06 -0.93
N GLU A 57 19.52 17.27 0.37
CA GLU A 57 19.90 16.22 1.31
C GLU A 57 18.72 15.80 2.18
N TYR A 58 18.40 14.50 2.16
CA TYR A 58 17.38 13.89 2.99
C TYR A 58 18.09 13.11 4.10
N VAL A 59 18.06 13.67 5.31
CA VAL A 59 18.73 13.09 6.49
C VAL A 59 17.67 12.53 7.43
N ARG A 60 17.88 11.31 7.90
CA ARG A 60 17.06 10.73 8.98
C ARG A 60 17.89 10.56 10.24
N SER A 61 17.35 11.05 11.36
CA SER A 61 18.05 11.07 12.67
C SER A 61 17.69 9.89 13.57
N ASP A 62 16.61 9.19 13.26
CA ASP A 62 16.01 8.11 14.04
C ASP A 62 16.34 6.73 13.48
N VAL A 63 17.07 5.92 14.26
CA VAL A 63 17.48 4.55 13.92
C VAL A 63 16.80 3.57 14.90
N PRO A 64 15.70 2.91 14.50
CA PRO A 64 15.04 1.92 15.36
C PRO A 64 15.81 0.59 15.44
N GLU A 65 16.61 0.24 14.42
CA GLU A 65 17.40 -1.00 14.35
C GLU A 65 18.82 -0.73 13.83
N PRO A 66 19.89 -1.30 14.44
CA PRO A 66 21.26 -1.13 13.96
C PRO A 66 21.43 -1.62 12.52
N GLY A 67 22.00 -0.78 11.64
CA GLY A 67 22.31 -1.18 10.26
C GLY A 67 21.16 -1.01 9.26
N VAL A 68 19.97 -0.57 9.69
CA VAL A 68 18.80 -0.39 8.82
C VAL A 68 18.26 1.04 8.90
N TRP A 69 18.20 1.71 7.75
CA TRP A 69 17.62 3.04 7.60
C TRP A 69 16.39 2.97 6.71
N THR A 70 15.24 3.30 7.27
CA THR A 70 14.02 3.48 6.47
C THR A 70 13.85 4.96 6.18
N PHE A 71 13.40 5.31 4.98
CA PHE A 71 12.94 6.65 4.63
C PHE A 71 11.50 6.50 4.14
N SER A 72 10.61 7.32 4.67
CA SER A 72 9.20 7.29 4.28
C SER A 72 8.59 8.68 4.36
N GLY A 73 7.87 9.09 3.33
CA GLY A 73 7.18 10.38 3.28
C GLY A 73 6.86 10.78 1.85
N MET A 74 6.00 11.79 1.67
CA MET A 74 5.53 12.21 0.34
C MET A 74 6.63 12.82 -0.55
N ALA A 75 7.76 13.24 0.01
CA ALA A 75 8.85 13.91 -0.71
C ALA A 75 10.10 13.02 -0.92
N LEU A 76 9.94 11.69 -0.95
CA LEU A 76 11.10 10.81 -1.10
C LEU A 76 11.63 10.84 -2.55
N PRO A 77 12.93 11.15 -2.77
CA PRO A 77 13.44 11.34 -4.12
C PRO A 77 13.32 10.08 -4.99
N ARG A 78 13.12 10.27 -6.29
CA ARG A 78 13.09 9.18 -7.28
C ARG A 78 14.50 8.79 -7.72
N SER A 79 15.36 9.79 -7.92
CA SER A 79 16.77 9.60 -8.27
C SER A 79 17.64 10.17 -7.15
N PHE A 80 18.51 9.35 -6.57
CA PHE A 80 19.37 9.77 -5.47
C PHE A 80 20.65 8.95 -5.35
N CYS A 81 21.67 9.53 -4.73
CA CYS A 81 22.86 8.83 -4.24
C CYS A 81 22.69 8.55 -2.74
N VAL A 82 23.21 7.40 -2.29
CA VAL A 82 23.34 7.11 -0.85
C VAL A 82 24.70 7.63 -0.38
N ALA A 83 24.70 8.47 0.65
CA ALA A 83 25.92 8.93 1.28
C ALA A 83 25.97 8.51 2.75
N ILE A 84 27.16 8.09 3.18
CA ILE A 84 27.48 7.78 4.56
C ILE A 84 28.46 8.85 5.05
N THR A 85 28.05 9.60 6.07
CA THR A 85 28.88 10.63 6.70
C THR A 85 29.29 10.14 8.08
N ALA A 86 30.59 9.98 8.31
CA ALA A 86 31.18 9.60 9.59
C ALA A 86 32.33 10.58 9.93
N ASP A 87 32.90 10.46 11.12
CA ASP A 87 34.02 11.32 11.57
C ASP A 87 35.24 11.24 10.63
N GLU A 88 35.44 10.08 9.99
CA GLU A 88 36.55 9.81 9.07
C GLU A 88 36.35 10.42 7.67
N GLY A 89 35.14 10.90 7.37
CA GLY A 89 34.81 11.52 6.09
C GLY A 89 33.44 11.11 5.53
N ARG A 90 33.19 11.54 4.29
CA ARG A 90 31.93 11.28 3.58
C ARG A 90 32.18 10.36 2.39
N ASN A 91 31.46 9.25 2.35
CA ASN A 91 31.44 8.35 1.19
C ASN A 91 30.12 8.50 0.45
N VAL A 92 30.17 8.75 -0.86
CA VAL A 92 28.99 8.94 -1.72
C VAL A 92 28.95 7.83 -2.76
N GLY A 93 27.86 7.08 -2.76
CA GLY A 93 27.61 6.02 -3.73
C GLY A 93 27.17 6.51 -5.11
N PRO A 94 26.91 5.57 -6.04
CA PRO A 94 26.39 5.89 -7.36
C PRO A 94 24.94 6.40 -7.30
N LEU A 95 24.53 7.08 -8.38
CA LEU A 95 23.14 7.46 -8.60
C LEU A 95 22.26 6.21 -8.75
N PHE A 96 21.15 6.19 -8.03
CA PHE A 96 20.15 5.14 -8.06
C PHE A 96 18.79 5.71 -8.43
N GLN A 97 18.11 5.03 -9.36
CA GLN A 97 16.77 5.40 -9.81
C GLN A 97 15.75 4.39 -9.27
N ARG A 98 14.72 4.91 -8.60
CA ARG A 98 13.67 4.14 -7.93
C ARG A 98 12.37 4.15 -8.71
N ASP A 99 11.94 2.98 -9.18
CA ASP A 99 10.74 2.82 -10.01
C ASP A 99 9.55 2.14 -9.29
N ALA A 100 9.62 2.02 -7.95
CA ALA A 100 8.54 1.46 -7.14
C ALA A 100 8.32 2.23 -5.82
N TYR A 101 7.09 2.18 -5.29
CA TYR A 101 6.76 2.74 -3.97
C TYR A 101 7.53 2.06 -2.84
N TYR A 102 7.75 0.75 -2.94
CA TYR A 102 8.54 -0.02 -2.00
C TYR A 102 9.89 -0.35 -2.61
N THR A 103 10.98 -0.04 -1.92
CA THR A 103 12.33 -0.40 -2.37
C THR A 103 13.22 -0.71 -1.18
N THR A 104 13.76 -1.92 -1.12
CA THR A 104 14.88 -2.23 -0.24
C THR A 104 16.16 -2.31 -1.05
N LEU A 105 17.21 -1.63 -0.60
CA LEU A 105 18.55 -1.72 -1.15
C LEU A 105 19.56 -2.12 -0.06
N VAL A 106 20.62 -2.81 -0.47
CA VAL A 106 21.78 -3.07 0.38
C VAL A 106 22.95 -2.22 -0.13
N TYR A 107 23.47 -1.35 0.74
CA TYR A 107 24.61 -0.50 0.45
C TYR A 107 25.86 -1.01 1.18
N ASP A 108 26.90 -1.33 0.42
CA ASP A 108 28.21 -1.75 0.95
C ASP A 108 29.08 -0.50 1.14
N CYS A 109 29.24 -0.08 2.40
CA CYS A 109 29.93 1.17 2.74
C CYS A 109 31.42 1.12 2.42
N ALA A 110 32.05 -0.06 2.51
CA ALA A 110 33.46 -0.23 2.18
C ALA A 110 33.73 -0.11 0.67
N ALA A 111 32.79 -0.61 -0.14
CA ALA A 111 32.91 -0.59 -1.59
C ALA A 111 32.16 0.58 -2.28
N ALA A 112 31.53 1.46 -1.49
CA ALA A 112 30.75 2.60 -1.95
C ALA A 112 29.66 2.24 -3.00
N LYS A 113 29.02 1.07 -2.87
CA LYS A 113 28.15 0.54 -3.93
C LYS A 113 26.88 -0.12 -3.43
N ILE A 114 25.86 -0.12 -4.26
CA ILE A 114 24.64 -0.89 -4.05
C ILE A 114 24.88 -2.33 -4.51
N THR A 115 24.72 -3.30 -3.62
CA THR A 115 24.95 -4.73 -3.91
C THR A 115 23.67 -5.51 -4.13
N TYR A 116 22.53 -4.96 -3.72
CA TYR A 116 21.22 -5.56 -3.91
C TYR A 116 20.17 -4.46 -4.00
N THR A 117 19.16 -4.69 -4.85
CA THR A 117 17.96 -3.88 -4.93
C THR A 117 16.76 -4.81 -5.05
N THR A 118 15.64 -4.41 -4.44
CA THR A 118 14.38 -5.13 -4.59
C THR A 118 13.95 -5.03 -6.04
N PRO A 119 13.73 -6.16 -6.75
CA PRO A 119 13.24 -6.11 -8.11
C PRO A 119 11.88 -5.42 -8.19
N VAL A 120 11.69 -4.55 -9.18
CA VAL A 120 10.47 -3.76 -9.36
C VAL A 120 9.20 -4.63 -9.41
N TRP A 121 9.26 -5.78 -10.10
CA TRP A 121 8.13 -6.72 -10.15
C TRP A 121 7.77 -7.28 -8.78
N LEU A 122 8.76 -7.51 -7.92
CA LEU A 122 8.55 -8.04 -6.57
C LEU A 122 7.90 -6.98 -5.69
N ALA A 123 8.34 -5.72 -5.79
CA ALA A 123 7.72 -4.61 -5.08
C ALA A 123 6.23 -4.46 -5.44
N TYR A 124 5.87 -4.52 -6.73
CA TYR A 124 4.47 -4.46 -7.16
C TYR A 124 3.67 -5.70 -6.79
N LEU A 125 4.28 -6.89 -6.83
CA LEU A 125 3.63 -8.13 -6.37
C LEU A 125 3.28 -8.04 -4.88
N VAL A 126 4.24 -7.60 -4.06
CA VAL A 126 4.06 -7.43 -2.62
C VAL A 126 2.98 -6.39 -2.33
N GLN A 127 2.99 -5.25 -3.02
CA GLN A 127 1.94 -4.25 -2.93
C GLN A 127 0.56 -4.84 -3.29
N PHE A 128 0.46 -5.56 -4.41
CA PHE A 128 -0.77 -6.20 -4.86
C PHE A 128 -1.30 -7.21 -3.83
N LEU A 129 -0.44 -8.08 -3.29
CA LEU A 129 -0.85 -9.08 -2.30
C LEU A 129 -1.33 -8.42 -1.00
N CYS A 130 -0.68 -7.34 -0.58
CA CYS A 130 -1.03 -6.59 0.61
C CYS A 130 -2.39 -5.89 0.55
N THR A 131 -2.87 -5.54 -0.64
CA THR A 131 -4.22 -4.97 -0.83
C THR A 131 -5.24 -6.06 -1.18
N CYS A 132 -4.86 -7.01 -2.03
CA CYS A 132 -5.76 -8.03 -2.55
C CYS A 132 -6.18 -9.03 -1.46
N ILE A 133 -5.25 -9.53 -0.64
CA ILE A 133 -5.56 -10.54 0.38
C ILE A 133 -6.57 -10.00 1.41
N PRO A 134 -6.37 -8.82 2.05
CA PRO A 134 -7.36 -8.27 2.97
C PRO A 134 -8.72 -8.03 2.31
N THR A 135 -8.73 -7.51 1.08
CA THR A 135 -9.96 -7.28 0.32
C THR A 135 -10.75 -8.58 0.13
N LEU A 136 -10.10 -9.63 -0.36
CA LEU A 136 -10.73 -10.95 -0.53
C LEU A 136 -11.28 -11.52 0.78
N LEU A 137 -10.58 -11.34 1.89
CA LEU A 137 -11.04 -11.80 3.20
C LEU A 137 -12.27 -11.02 3.69
N ILE A 138 -12.23 -9.70 3.59
CA ILE A 138 -13.31 -8.81 4.04
C ILE A 138 -14.55 -9.01 3.18
N GLU A 139 -14.42 -8.91 1.86
CA GLU A 139 -15.54 -9.04 0.96
C GLU A 139 -16.12 -10.46 0.96
N GLY A 140 -15.26 -11.48 1.11
CA GLY A 140 -15.69 -12.86 1.28
C GLY A 140 -16.52 -13.05 2.57
N ALA A 141 -16.10 -12.43 3.68
CA ALA A 141 -16.88 -12.44 4.92
C ALA A 141 -18.23 -11.73 4.74
N VAL A 142 -18.26 -10.56 4.07
CA VAL A 142 -19.49 -9.83 3.75
C VAL A 142 -20.42 -10.65 2.84
N LEU A 143 -19.88 -11.37 1.87
CA LEU A 143 -20.63 -12.26 0.97
C LEU A 143 -21.38 -13.34 1.75
N ILE A 144 -20.71 -13.96 2.73
CA ILE A 144 -21.29 -14.97 3.63
C ILE A 144 -22.36 -14.33 4.53
N LEU A 145 -22.12 -13.14 5.08
CA LEU A 145 -23.08 -12.40 5.91
C LEU A 145 -24.36 -12.04 5.13
N PHE A 146 -24.21 -11.68 3.86
CA PHE A 146 -25.32 -11.47 2.92
C PHE A 146 -25.98 -12.78 2.46
N ARG A 147 -25.49 -13.93 2.93
CA ARG A 147 -26.02 -15.28 2.64
C ARG A 147 -26.00 -15.65 1.17
N PHE A 148 -24.99 -15.22 0.43
CA PHE A 148 -24.73 -15.80 -0.87
C PHE A 148 -24.08 -17.17 -0.70
N ASP A 149 -24.47 -18.10 -1.56
CA ASP A 149 -23.87 -19.43 -1.58
C ASP A 149 -22.48 -19.35 -2.22
N TRP A 150 -21.44 -19.63 -1.43
CA TRP A 150 -20.04 -19.60 -1.88
C TRP A 150 -19.81 -20.50 -3.09
N ARG A 151 -20.35 -21.74 -3.08
CA ARG A 151 -20.10 -22.73 -4.14
C ARG A 151 -20.62 -22.25 -5.50
N LYS A 152 -21.66 -21.41 -5.50
CA LYS A 152 -22.26 -20.84 -6.72
C LYS A 152 -21.57 -19.57 -7.20
N ASN A 153 -20.90 -18.83 -6.31
CA ASN A 153 -20.47 -17.46 -6.56
C ASN A 153 -18.95 -17.24 -6.51
N TRP A 154 -18.16 -18.17 -5.95
CA TRP A 154 -16.72 -17.97 -5.72
C TRP A 154 -15.93 -17.57 -6.98
N LYS A 155 -16.28 -18.10 -8.15
CA LYS A 155 -15.59 -17.74 -9.41
C LYS A 155 -15.81 -16.27 -9.79
N LEU A 156 -17.04 -15.80 -9.72
CA LEU A 156 -17.37 -14.40 -10.00
C LEU A 156 -16.75 -13.49 -8.95
N PHE A 157 -16.87 -13.87 -7.67
CA PHE A 157 -16.26 -13.16 -6.55
C PHE A 157 -14.76 -12.96 -6.74
N LEU A 158 -14.01 -14.04 -6.96
CA LEU A 158 -12.56 -13.97 -7.18
C LEU A 158 -12.22 -13.21 -8.45
N ALA A 159 -12.92 -13.45 -9.56
CA ALA A 159 -12.61 -12.79 -10.83
C ALA A 159 -12.79 -11.27 -10.73
N VAL A 160 -13.89 -10.80 -10.15
CA VAL A 160 -14.16 -9.36 -9.97
C VAL A 160 -13.07 -8.75 -9.12
N ASN A 161 -12.84 -9.27 -7.91
CA ASN A 161 -11.84 -8.75 -6.97
C ASN A 161 -10.41 -8.77 -7.53
N LEU A 162 -10.01 -9.83 -8.24
CA LEU A 162 -8.67 -9.92 -8.81
C LEU A 162 -8.49 -8.92 -9.95
N ILE A 163 -9.47 -8.82 -10.86
CA ILE A 163 -9.41 -7.88 -11.99
C ILE A 163 -9.32 -6.45 -11.48
N THR A 164 -10.15 -6.08 -10.49
CA THR A 164 -10.16 -4.72 -9.97
C THR A 164 -8.90 -4.37 -9.21
N GLN A 165 -8.36 -5.28 -8.41
CA GLN A 165 -7.07 -5.07 -7.74
C GLN A 165 -5.90 -4.98 -8.73
N ILE A 166 -5.90 -5.75 -9.82
CA ILE A 166 -4.90 -5.63 -10.89
C ILE A 166 -5.00 -4.25 -11.56
N LEU A 167 -6.21 -3.81 -11.91
CA LEU A 167 -6.43 -2.50 -12.54
C LEU A 167 -6.01 -1.35 -11.62
N LEU A 168 -6.36 -1.42 -10.33
CA LEU A 168 -5.98 -0.41 -9.34
C LEU A 168 -4.47 -0.38 -9.14
N THR A 169 -3.82 -1.54 -9.03
CA THR A 169 -2.34 -1.64 -8.92
C THR A 169 -1.65 -1.06 -10.15
N ALA A 170 -2.14 -1.36 -11.36
CA ALA A 170 -1.59 -0.81 -12.59
C ALA A 170 -1.78 0.72 -12.68
N ALA A 171 -2.94 1.24 -12.27
CA ALA A 171 -3.21 2.68 -12.22
C ALA A 171 -2.26 3.39 -11.23
N MET A 172 -2.04 2.81 -10.05
CA MET A 172 -1.09 3.33 -9.05
C MET A 172 0.34 3.34 -9.58
N ALA A 173 0.78 2.24 -10.20
CA ALA A 173 2.12 2.13 -10.79
C ALA A 173 2.34 3.16 -11.89
N GLY A 174 1.38 3.30 -12.81
CA GLY A 174 1.44 4.28 -13.90
C GLY A 174 1.50 5.72 -13.41
N HIS A 175 0.69 6.06 -12.40
CA HIS A 175 0.73 7.39 -11.82
C HIS A 175 2.06 7.70 -11.14
N TYR A 176 2.61 6.74 -10.39
CA TYR A 176 3.91 6.90 -9.73
C TYR A 176 5.04 7.13 -10.73
N ILE A 177 5.06 6.33 -11.81
CA ILE A 177 6.05 6.49 -12.89
C ILE A 177 5.93 7.87 -13.56
N ALA A 178 4.71 8.40 -13.70
CA ALA A 178 4.45 9.68 -14.37
C ALA A 178 4.70 10.92 -13.49
N GLN A 179 4.38 10.86 -12.20
CA GLN A 179 4.36 12.03 -11.29
C GLN A 179 5.49 12.04 -10.26
N GLY A 180 6.22 10.93 -10.07
CA GLY A 180 7.37 10.84 -9.17
C GLY A 180 7.07 11.35 -7.75
N GLU A 181 7.86 12.31 -7.28
CA GLU A 181 7.80 12.94 -5.94
C GLU A 181 6.57 13.82 -5.70
N ARG A 182 5.79 14.16 -6.74
CA ARG A 182 4.56 14.97 -6.62
C ARG A 182 3.30 14.13 -6.55
N ALA A 183 3.43 12.80 -6.50
CA ALA A 183 2.30 11.91 -6.43
C ALA A 183 1.59 12.06 -5.08
N TYR A 184 0.28 12.30 -5.11
CA TYR A 184 -0.60 12.22 -3.93
C TYR A 184 -1.37 10.90 -4.00
N PRO A 185 -0.75 9.76 -3.61
CA PRO A 185 -1.35 8.45 -3.84
C PRO A 185 -2.70 8.28 -3.13
N GLY A 186 -2.98 9.07 -2.08
CA GLY A 186 -4.20 8.95 -1.25
C GLY A 186 -5.43 9.44 -1.96
N LEU A 187 -5.33 10.63 -2.53
CA LEU A 187 -6.41 11.20 -3.33
C LEU A 187 -6.64 10.38 -4.59
N LEU A 188 -5.56 9.95 -5.26
CA LEU A 188 -5.68 9.11 -6.44
C LEU A 188 -6.37 7.78 -6.14
N LEU A 189 -6.06 7.14 -5.00
CA LEU A 189 -6.69 5.88 -4.60
C LEU A 189 -8.20 6.07 -4.43
N ILE A 190 -8.65 7.13 -3.76
CA ILE A 190 -10.09 7.46 -3.66
C ILE A 190 -10.71 7.68 -5.05
N PHE A 191 -10.08 8.47 -5.91
CA PHE A 191 -10.61 8.76 -7.26
C PHE A 191 -10.62 7.54 -8.19
N ALA A 192 -9.65 6.63 -8.05
CA ALA A 192 -9.57 5.40 -8.81
C ALA A 192 -10.55 4.33 -8.29
N GLU A 193 -10.78 4.31 -6.98
CA GLU A 193 -11.60 3.30 -6.33
C GLU A 193 -13.10 3.56 -6.46
N ILE A 194 -13.55 4.81 -6.57
CA ILE A 194 -14.98 5.13 -6.82
C ILE A 194 -15.51 4.52 -8.13
N PRO A 195 -14.86 4.68 -9.31
CA PRO A 195 -15.29 4.03 -10.54
C PRO A 195 -15.27 2.50 -10.45
N VAL A 196 -14.23 1.95 -9.79
CA VAL A 196 -14.10 0.50 -9.57
C VAL A 196 -15.27 -0.02 -8.73
N PHE A 197 -15.53 0.62 -7.59
CA PHE A 197 -16.63 0.37 -6.68
C PHE A 197 -18.00 0.33 -7.39
N LEU A 198 -18.26 1.30 -8.27
CA LEU A 198 -19.50 1.36 -9.05
C LEU A 198 -19.57 0.22 -10.06
N ALA A 199 -18.48 -0.05 -10.77
CA ALA A 199 -18.41 -1.14 -11.74
C ALA A 199 -18.64 -2.51 -11.09
N GLU A 200 -17.98 -2.78 -9.95
CA GLU A 200 -18.17 -4.00 -9.19
C GLU A 200 -19.62 -4.20 -8.74
N THR A 201 -20.22 -3.14 -8.19
CA THR A 201 -21.61 -3.17 -7.73
C THR A 201 -22.57 -3.54 -8.86
N LEU A 202 -22.38 -2.96 -10.05
CA LEU A 202 -23.19 -3.28 -11.23
C LEU A 202 -22.96 -4.72 -11.69
N VAL A 203 -21.72 -5.19 -11.70
CA VAL A 203 -21.34 -6.55 -12.08
C VAL A 203 -21.99 -7.57 -11.12
N TYR A 204 -21.89 -7.37 -9.82
CA TYR A 204 -22.54 -8.24 -8.83
C TYR A 204 -24.07 -8.19 -8.93
N GLY A 205 -24.64 -7.00 -9.09
CA GLY A 205 -26.06 -6.79 -9.31
C GLY A 205 -26.62 -7.59 -10.48
N LYS A 206 -25.81 -7.79 -11.52
CA LYS A 206 -26.18 -8.55 -12.72
C LYS A 206 -25.91 -10.05 -12.58
N TRP A 207 -24.72 -10.45 -12.14
CA TRP A 207 -24.22 -11.82 -12.30
C TRP A 207 -24.10 -12.64 -11.02
N LEU A 208 -24.15 -12.03 -9.82
CA LEU A 208 -24.15 -12.81 -8.59
C LEU A 208 -25.43 -13.67 -8.54
N LYS A 209 -25.31 -14.94 -8.16
CA LYS A 209 -26.40 -15.92 -8.19
C LYS A 209 -27.14 -15.97 -6.87
N GLY A 210 -28.46 -15.92 -6.95
CA GLY A 210 -29.37 -15.93 -5.80
C GLY A 210 -29.75 -14.52 -5.35
N HIS A 211 -30.81 -14.43 -4.53
CA HIS A 211 -31.39 -13.20 -4.01
C HIS A 211 -31.84 -12.18 -5.08
N THR A 212 -32.46 -11.09 -4.64
CA THR A 212 -32.92 -10.02 -5.52
C THR A 212 -31.75 -9.17 -6.01
N ARG A 213 -31.92 -8.47 -7.14
CA ARG A 213 -30.93 -7.52 -7.68
C ARG A 213 -30.50 -6.49 -6.63
N ILE A 214 -31.45 -5.88 -5.92
CA ILE A 214 -31.19 -4.90 -4.86
C ILE A 214 -30.25 -5.47 -3.79
N ARG A 215 -30.46 -6.74 -3.38
CA ARG A 215 -29.61 -7.37 -2.36
C ARG A 215 -28.19 -7.65 -2.86
N ARG A 216 -28.04 -7.95 -4.16
CA ARG A 216 -26.73 -8.15 -4.81
C ARG A 216 -25.95 -6.84 -4.93
N GLU A 217 -26.63 -5.76 -5.30
CA GLU A 217 -26.05 -4.42 -5.35
C GLU A 217 -25.69 -3.93 -3.94
N ALA A 218 -26.59 -4.11 -2.95
CA ALA A 218 -26.31 -3.77 -1.56
C ALA A 218 -25.10 -4.54 -0.99
N TYR A 219 -24.91 -5.80 -1.41
CA TYR A 219 -23.70 -6.56 -1.10
C TYR A 219 -22.46 -5.88 -1.71
N GLY A 220 -22.46 -5.57 -3.00
CA GLY A 220 -21.33 -4.93 -3.68
C GLY A 220 -20.91 -3.63 -2.99
N LEU A 221 -21.89 -2.74 -2.74
CA LEU A 221 -21.66 -1.49 -2.02
C LEU A 221 -21.08 -1.70 -0.62
N THR A 222 -21.65 -2.64 0.15
CA THR A 222 -21.22 -2.89 1.54
C THR A 222 -19.83 -3.51 1.60
N ALA A 223 -19.56 -4.48 0.72
CA ALA A 223 -18.29 -5.20 0.65
C ALA A 223 -17.15 -4.26 0.27
N ASN A 224 -17.32 -3.49 -0.81
CA ASN A 224 -16.30 -2.55 -1.26
C ASN A 224 -16.10 -1.39 -0.27
N LEU A 225 -17.17 -0.88 0.36
CA LEU A 225 -17.03 0.16 1.39
C LEU A 225 -16.26 -0.38 2.61
N ALA A 226 -16.54 -1.61 3.03
CA ALA A 226 -15.84 -2.24 4.14
C ALA A 226 -14.35 -2.45 3.84
N SER A 227 -13.99 -2.91 2.63
CA SER A 227 -12.60 -3.09 2.22
C SER A 227 -11.86 -1.76 2.08
N LEU A 228 -12.50 -0.72 1.51
CA LEU A 228 -11.94 0.63 1.44
C LEU A 228 -11.64 1.20 2.85
N LEU A 229 -12.63 1.16 3.75
CA LEU A 229 -12.45 1.67 5.12
C LEU A 229 -11.35 0.93 5.87
N PHE A 230 -11.27 -0.40 5.69
CA PHE A 230 -10.18 -1.18 6.24
C PHE A 230 -8.84 -0.77 5.64
N GLY A 231 -8.76 -0.60 4.31
CA GLY A 231 -7.55 -0.15 3.63
C GLY A 231 -7.05 1.19 4.17
N LEU A 232 -7.94 2.16 4.37
CA LEU A 232 -7.61 3.46 4.96
C LEU A 232 -7.11 3.35 6.41
N ALA A 233 -7.69 2.46 7.21
CA ALA A 233 -7.33 2.31 8.63
C ALA A 233 -6.08 1.43 8.87
N ALA A 234 -5.92 0.36 8.09
CA ALA A 234 -4.92 -0.69 8.31
C ALA A 234 -3.66 -0.53 7.45
N ASN A 235 -3.66 0.37 6.47
CA ASN A 235 -2.51 0.56 5.56
C ASN A 235 -1.21 0.77 6.32
N SER A 236 -1.19 1.63 7.34
CA SER A 236 0.01 1.91 8.15
C SER A 236 0.63 0.65 8.78
N ALA A 237 -0.20 -0.27 9.27
CA ALA A 237 0.25 -1.53 9.85
C ALA A 237 0.77 -2.51 8.78
N VAL A 238 0.08 -2.59 7.63
CA VAL A 238 0.52 -3.39 6.48
C VAL A 238 1.86 -2.87 5.94
N PHE A 239 2.06 -1.55 5.87
CA PHE A 239 3.33 -0.96 5.47
C PHE A 239 4.44 -1.17 6.50
N SER A 240 4.11 -1.14 7.78
CA SER A 240 5.09 -1.45 8.84
C SER A 240 5.57 -2.90 8.74
N LEU A 241 4.71 -3.82 8.31
CA LEU A 241 5.10 -5.20 8.01
C LEU A 241 6.01 -5.27 6.77
N LEU A 242 5.67 -4.53 5.71
CA LEU A 242 6.48 -4.48 4.49
C LEU A 242 7.88 -3.94 4.74
N GLN A 243 8.02 -2.91 5.59
CA GLN A 243 9.32 -2.36 5.99
C GLN A 243 10.27 -3.39 6.63
N ARG A 244 9.73 -4.48 7.17
CA ARG A 244 10.49 -5.53 7.85
C ARG A 244 10.92 -6.69 6.94
N LEU A 245 10.46 -6.73 5.69
CA LEU A 245 10.81 -7.76 4.69
C LEU A 245 12.05 -7.32 3.88
#